data_AF-A0A952BPI8-F1
#
_entry.id   AF-A0A952BPI8-F1
#
_cell.length_a   1.000
_cell.length_b   1.000
_cell.length_c   1.000
_cell.angle_alpha   90.00
_cell.angle_beta   90.00
_cell.angle_gamma   90.00
#
_symmetry.space_group_name_H-M   'P 1'
#
loop_
_entity.id
_entity.type
_entity.pdbx_description
1 polymer ?
#
loop_
_entity_poly.entity_id
_entity_poly.type
_entity_poly.pdbx_seq_one_letter_code
_entity_poly.pdbx_strand_id
1 'polypeptide(L)'
;MHDFQYRDGELHCERVALSRIAKEVGTPCYVYSHTTLVRHYRVFDGAFQSIPHIVAFAMKANSNVAILRLMAREGSGADIVSGGELYRALRAGIPPSKIVFAGVGKSREEIRYALDTDILMFNVESSDELRAIDDVAAEMGRRARVALRINPDIDPQT
;
A
#
# COMPACT_ATOMS: atom_id res chain seq x y z
N MET A 1 -3.59 2.72 -20.04
CA MET A 1 -4.10 1.64 -20.93
C MET A 1 -4.25 0.38 -20.09
N HIS A 2 -5.35 -0.36 -20.24
CA HIS A 2 -5.66 -1.57 -19.44
C HIS A 2 -5.82 -2.80 -20.34
N ASP A 3 -5.67 -3.99 -19.77
CA ASP A 3 -5.76 -5.26 -20.51
C ASP A 3 -7.19 -5.84 -20.54
N PHE A 4 -8.18 -4.95 -20.59
CA PHE A 4 -9.57 -5.27 -20.90
C PHE A 4 -9.88 -4.86 -22.34
N GLN A 5 -10.14 -5.82 -23.21
CA GLN A 5 -10.29 -5.61 -24.65
C GLN A 5 -11.33 -6.54 -25.26
N TYR A 6 -12.04 -6.07 -26.27
CA TYR A 6 -12.91 -6.92 -27.08
C TYR A 6 -12.09 -7.75 -28.06
N ARG A 7 -12.41 -9.04 -28.17
CA ARG A 7 -11.90 -9.97 -29.19
C ARG A 7 -13.08 -10.71 -29.77
N ASP A 8 -13.29 -10.59 -31.07
CA ASP A 8 -14.41 -11.22 -31.79
C ASP A 8 -15.79 -10.95 -31.14
N GLY A 9 -15.99 -9.72 -30.65
CA GLY A 9 -17.23 -9.29 -30.00
C GLY A 9 -17.37 -9.65 -28.51
N GLU A 10 -16.40 -10.35 -27.92
CA GLU A 10 -16.41 -10.74 -26.52
C GLU A 10 -15.37 -9.99 -25.68
N LEU A 11 -15.79 -9.46 -24.52
CA LEU A 11 -14.90 -8.72 -23.63
C LEU A 11 -14.00 -9.69 -22.85
N HIS A 12 -12.69 -9.50 -22.96
CA HIS A 12 -11.68 -10.30 -22.29
C HIS A 12 -10.95 -9.48 -21.23
N CYS A 13 -10.58 -10.12 -20.11
CA CYS A 13 -9.49 -9.68 -19.24
C CYS A 13 -8.25 -10.50 -19.61
N GLU A 14 -7.24 -9.83 -20.15
CA GLU A 14 -6.04 -10.45 -20.70
C GLU A 14 -6.39 -11.48 -21.79
N ARG A 15 -6.22 -12.77 -21.52
CA ARG A 15 -6.53 -13.87 -22.44
C ARG A 15 -7.80 -14.64 -22.06
N VAL A 16 -8.56 -14.16 -21.06
CA VAL A 16 -9.73 -14.87 -20.52
C VAL A 16 -11.00 -14.07 -20.80
N ALA A 17 -11.95 -14.70 -21.47
CA ALA A 17 -13.28 -14.12 -21.69
C ALA A 17 -13.99 -13.85 -20.35
N LEU A 18 -14.56 -12.66 -20.18
CA LEU A 18 -15.30 -12.32 -18.95
C LEU A 18 -16.57 -13.15 -18.78
N SER A 19 -17.19 -13.59 -19.87
CA SER A 19 -18.35 -14.51 -19.83
C SER A 19 -18.01 -15.83 -19.14
N ARG A 20 -16.81 -16.37 -19.40
CA ARG A 20 -16.29 -17.58 -18.78
C ARG A 20 -16.13 -17.39 -17.28
N ILE A 21 -15.53 -16.28 -16.87
CA ILE A 21 -15.37 -15.93 -15.44
C ILE A 21 -16.76 -15.82 -14.80
N ALA A 22 -17.67 -15.03 -15.38
CA ALA A 22 -19.02 -14.86 -14.85
C ALA A 22 -19.79 -16.18 -14.71
N LYS A 23 -19.61 -17.12 -15.64
CA LYS A 23 -20.22 -18.46 -15.58
C LYS A 23 -19.60 -19.33 -14.48
N GLU A 24 -18.28 -19.28 -14.30
CA GLU A 24 -17.55 -20.11 -13.34
C GLU A 24 -17.68 -19.61 -11.89
N VAL A 25 -17.67 -18.29 -11.65
CA VAL A 25 -17.69 -17.70 -10.29
C VAL A 25 -19.00 -17.00 -9.92
N GLY A 26 -19.89 -16.77 -10.88
CA GLY A 26 -21.14 -16.02 -10.68
C GLY A 26 -20.98 -14.50 -10.72
N THR A 27 -22.10 -13.80 -10.58
CA THR A 27 -22.17 -12.32 -10.59
C THR A 27 -22.98 -11.79 -9.39
N PRO A 28 -22.61 -10.64 -8.80
CA PRO A 28 -21.51 -9.76 -9.20
C PRO A 28 -20.12 -10.31 -8.80
N CYS A 29 -19.11 -10.04 -9.61
CA CYS A 29 -17.71 -10.34 -9.30
C CYS A 29 -16.78 -9.19 -9.73
N TYR A 30 -15.67 -9.01 -8.99
CA TYR A 30 -14.58 -8.13 -9.38
C TYR A 30 -13.51 -8.94 -10.11
N VAL A 31 -13.06 -8.44 -11.26
CA VAL A 31 -11.98 -9.03 -12.05
C VAL A 31 -10.83 -8.05 -12.14
N TYR A 32 -9.62 -8.50 -11.78
CA TYR A 32 -8.40 -7.71 -11.84
C TYR A 32 -7.44 -8.29 -12.88
N SER A 33 -6.80 -7.43 -13.66
CA SER A 33 -5.71 -7.83 -14.56
C SER A 33 -4.36 -7.75 -13.82
N HIS A 34 -3.66 -8.88 -13.77
CA HIS A 34 -2.29 -8.97 -13.28
C HIS A 34 -1.35 -8.11 -14.15
N THR A 35 -1.45 -8.26 -15.47
CA THR A 35 -0.58 -7.56 -16.43
C THR A 35 -0.73 -6.04 -16.32
N THR A 36 -1.97 -5.54 -16.16
CA THR A 36 -2.21 -4.11 -15.97
C THR A 36 -1.58 -3.60 -14.67
N LEU A 37 -1.76 -4.32 -13.56
CA LEU A 37 -1.21 -3.92 -12.25
C LEU A 37 0.32 -3.86 -12.28
N VAL A 38 0.98 -4.91 -12.80
CA VAL A 38 2.44 -4.96 -12.91
C VAL A 38 2.98 -3.87 -13.82
N ARG A 39 2.35 -3.66 -14.99
CA ARG A 39 2.77 -2.62 -15.93
C ARG A 39 2.72 -1.23 -15.28
N HIS A 40 1.62 -0.90 -14.60
CA HIS A 40 1.51 0.41 -13.95
C HIS A 40 2.52 0.59 -12.82
N TYR A 41 2.75 -0.44 -12.02
CA TYR A 41 3.80 -0.40 -10.99
C TYR A 41 5.18 -0.14 -11.62
N ARG A 42 5.58 -0.93 -12.62
CA ARG A 42 6.89 -0.80 -13.26
C ARG A 42 7.10 0.52 -13.98
N VAL A 43 6.06 1.08 -14.60
CA VAL A 43 6.13 2.41 -15.21
C VAL A 43 6.38 3.47 -14.14
N PHE A 44 5.70 3.39 -13.00
CA PHE A 44 5.87 4.34 -11.91
C PHE A 44 7.25 4.20 -11.25
N ASP A 45 7.64 2.99 -10.88
CA ASP A 45 8.95 2.66 -10.29
C ASP A 45 10.11 3.05 -11.22
N GLY A 46 10.02 2.68 -12.51
CA GLY A 46 11.03 3.00 -13.52
C GLY A 46 11.23 4.49 -13.76
N ALA A 47 10.21 5.33 -13.52
CA ALA A 47 10.34 6.78 -13.66
C ALA A 47 11.31 7.41 -12.64
N PHE A 48 11.57 6.73 -11.52
CA PHE A 48 12.46 7.19 -10.46
C PHE A 48 13.79 6.41 -10.38
N GLN A 49 14.10 5.55 -11.36
CA GLN A 49 15.26 4.65 -11.33
C GLN A 49 16.62 5.35 -11.13
N SER A 50 16.73 6.64 -11.47
CA SER A 50 17.97 7.41 -11.33
C SER A 50 18.22 7.92 -9.91
N ILE A 51 17.27 7.76 -8.99
CA ILE A 51 17.40 8.17 -7.59
C ILE A 51 17.06 7.00 -6.65
N PRO A 52 17.73 6.89 -5.49
CA PRO A 52 17.30 5.95 -4.46
C PRO A 52 15.87 6.27 -4.03
N HIS A 53 14.96 5.30 -4.16
CA HIS A 53 13.55 5.49 -3.85
C HIS A 53 12.91 4.20 -3.36
N ILE A 54 11.71 4.33 -2.77
CA ILE A 54 10.81 3.23 -2.45
C ILE A 54 9.43 3.64 -2.96
N VAL A 55 8.80 2.80 -3.79
CA VAL A 55 7.39 2.93 -4.10
C VAL A 55 6.60 2.23 -3.00
N ALA A 56 5.84 2.98 -2.20
CA ALA A 56 4.96 2.44 -1.17
C ALA A 56 3.51 2.41 -1.70
N PHE A 57 2.99 1.21 -1.99
CA PHE A 57 1.62 1.09 -2.51
C PHE A 57 0.60 1.45 -1.43
N ALA A 58 -0.27 2.44 -1.72
CA ALA A 58 -1.33 2.87 -0.82
C ALA A 58 -2.42 1.79 -0.69
N MET A 59 -2.40 1.04 0.41
CA MET A 59 -3.23 -0.17 0.58
C MET A 59 -4.73 0.10 0.59
N LYS A 60 -5.13 1.30 1.03
CA LYS A 60 -6.52 1.78 0.99
C LYS A 60 -7.16 1.75 -0.41
N ALA A 61 -6.34 1.79 -1.48
CA ALA A 61 -6.84 1.69 -2.85
C ALA A 61 -7.37 0.29 -3.19
N ASN A 62 -6.65 -0.75 -2.77
CA ASN A 62 -7.09 -2.15 -2.88
C ASN A 62 -6.24 -3.06 -1.97
N SER A 63 -6.82 -3.49 -0.85
CA SER A 63 -6.13 -4.31 0.15
C SER A 63 -6.36 -5.82 -0.02
N ASN A 64 -6.76 -6.26 -1.22
CA ASN A 64 -6.83 -7.68 -1.55
C ASN A 64 -5.44 -8.33 -1.45
N VAL A 65 -5.31 -9.40 -0.67
CA VAL A 65 -4.01 -10.04 -0.36
C VAL A 65 -3.28 -10.55 -1.62
N ALA A 66 -4.00 -10.97 -2.66
CA ALA A 66 -3.37 -11.40 -3.91
C ALA A 66 -2.73 -10.21 -4.67
N ILE A 67 -3.37 -9.04 -4.65
CA ILE A 67 -2.82 -7.81 -5.23
C ILE A 67 -1.62 -7.34 -4.41
N LEU A 68 -1.71 -7.35 -3.08
CA LEU A 68 -0.57 -6.99 -2.22
C LEU A 68 0.62 -7.93 -2.44
N ARG A 69 0.37 -9.23 -2.61
CA ARG A 69 1.41 -10.22 -2.90
C ARG A 69 2.05 -9.98 -4.27
N LEU A 70 1.25 -9.53 -5.25
CA LEU A 70 1.75 -9.12 -6.55
C LEU A 70 2.69 -7.90 -6.41
N MET A 71 2.27 -6.87 -5.69
CA MET A 71 3.09 -5.68 -5.43
C MET A 71 4.38 -6.03 -4.69
N ALA A 72 4.31 -6.92 -3.68
CA ALA A 72 5.48 -7.40 -2.94
C ALA A 72 6.50 -8.10 -3.86
N ARG A 73 6.02 -8.92 -4.81
CA ARG A 73 6.89 -9.62 -5.79
C ARG A 73 7.59 -8.65 -6.75
N GLU A 74 6.95 -7.54 -7.09
CA GLU A 74 7.55 -6.48 -7.89
C GLU A 74 8.49 -5.56 -7.08
N GLY A 75 8.64 -5.80 -5.77
CA GLY A 75 9.57 -5.07 -4.90
C GLY A 75 8.97 -3.87 -4.17
N SER A 76 7.65 -3.66 -4.29
CA SER A 76 6.92 -2.56 -3.67
C SER A 76 6.95 -2.61 -2.14
N GLY A 77 6.91 -1.44 -1.52
CA GLY A 77 6.55 -1.24 -0.12
C GLY A 77 5.04 -1.10 0.08
N ALA A 78 4.63 -0.66 1.27
CA ALA A 78 3.23 -0.36 1.57
C ALA A 78 3.11 0.96 2.32
N ASP A 79 2.13 1.76 1.92
CA ASP A 79 1.59 2.86 2.72
C ASP A 79 0.30 2.38 3.37
N ILE A 80 0.32 2.27 4.69
CA ILE A 80 -0.77 1.75 5.52
C ILE A 80 -1.36 2.84 6.40
N VAL A 81 -2.62 2.67 6.78
CA VAL A 81 -3.35 3.58 7.69
C VAL A 81 -3.97 2.87 8.90
N SER A 82 -3.71 1.56 9.09
CA SER A 82 -4.18 0.81 10.27
C SER A 82 -3.34 -0.43 10.55
N GLY A 83 -3.45 -0.97 11.77
CA GLY A 83 -2.87 -2.26 12.16
C GLY A 83 -3.42 -3.44 11.35
N GLY A 84 -4.67 -3.35 10.88
CA GLY A 84 -5.26 -4.36 9.98
C GLY A 84 -4.59 -4.37 8.60
N GLU A 85 -4.20 -3.21 8.10
CA GLU A 85 -3.40 -3.11 6.87
C GLU A 85 -1.96 -3.58 7.09
N LEU A 86 -1.33 -3.24 8.22
CA LEU A 86 -0.02 -3.80 8.61
C LEU A 86 -0.05 -5.33 8.56
N TYR A 87 -1.05 -5.93 9.20
CA TYR A 87 -1.22 -7.38 9.20
C TYR A 87 -1.32 -7.95 7.78
N ARG A 88 -2.13 -7.34 6.91
CA ARG A 88 -2.29 -7.79 5.51
C ARG A 88 -1.01 -7.62 4.70
N ALA A 89 -0.28 -6.51 4.88
CA ALA A 89 0.99 -6.25 4.20
C ALA A 89 2.02 -7.35 4.52
N LEU A 90 2.17 -7.68 5.80
CA LEU A 90 3.09 -8.72 6.28
C LEU A 90 2.68 -10.10 5.75
N ARG A 91 1.38 -10.42 5.82
CA ARG A 91 0.84 -11.69 5.27
C ARG A 91 1.02 -11.81 3.76
N ALA A 92 1.04 -10.69 3.04
CA ALA A 92 1.32 -10.65 1.60
C ALA A 92 2.82 -10.78 1.27
N GLY A 93 3.70 -10.66 2.27
CA GLY A 93 5.15 -10.77 2.13
C GLY A 93 5.86 -9.43 1.86
N ILE A 94 5.23 -8.30 2.16
CA ILE A 94 5.88 -6.98 2.07
C ILE A 94 6.88 -6.86 3.24
N PRO A 95 8.16 -6.56 2.98
CA PRO A 95 9.16 -6.40 4.05
C PRO A 95 8.78 -5.24 4.99
N PRO A 96 8.83 -5.41 6.33
CA PRO A 96 8.53 -4.33 7.28
C PRO A 96 9.34 -3.06 7.02
N SER A 97 10.62 -3.23 6.64
CA SER A 97 11.53 -2.13 6.29
C SER A 97 11.12 -1.34 5.04
N LYS A 98 10.03 -1.69 4.37
CA LYS A 98 9.41 -0.93 3.27
C LYS A 98 7.96 -0.50 3.58
N ILE A 99 7.53 -0.59 4.83
CA ILE A 99 6.18 -0.20 5.26
C ILE A 99 6.22 1.16 5.96
N VAL A 100 5.45 2.11 5.46
CA VAL A 100 5.22 3.42 6.11
C VAL A 100 3.80 3.46 6.68
N PHE A 101 3.66 3.97 7.91
CA PHE A 101 2.36 4.03 8.59
C PHE A 101 1.87 5.46 8.71
N ALA A 102 0.89 5.83 7.88
CA ALA A 102 0.19 7.10 7.87
C ALA A 102 -1.13 7.05 8.67
N GLY A 103 -1.92 8.13 8.62
CA GLY A 103 -3.23 8.24 9.28
C GLY A 103 -3.19 9.04 10.58
N VAL A 104 -4.26 9.79 10.86
CA VAL A 104 -4.33 10.81 11.92
C VAL A 104 -4.65 10.29 13.32
N GLY A 105 -4.92 8.99 13.47
CA GLY A 105 -5.53 8.44 14.69
C GLY A 105 -5.01 7.06 15.06
N LYS A 106 -3.69 6.84 14.96
CA LYS A 106 -3.06 5.56 15.30
C LYS A 106 -3.26 5.23 16.78
N SER A 107 -3.81 4.06 17.08
CA SER A 107 -4.01 3.63 18.48
C SER A 107 -2.67 3.22 19.12
N ARG A 108 -2.61 3.18 20.46
CA ARG A 108 -1.41 2.69 21.17
C ARG A 108 -1.11 1.23 20.84
N GLU A 109 -2.14 0.40 20.60
CA GLU A 109 -1.96 -0.98 20.15
C GLU A 109 -1.35 -1.03 18.74
N GLU A 110 -1.82 -0.19 17.82
CA GLU A 110 -1.28 -0.12 16.46
C GLU A 110 0.17 0.39 16.44
N ILE A 111 0.49 1.40 17.26
CA ILE A 111 1.86 1.90 17.43
C ILE A 111 2.77 0.79 17.96
N ARG A 112 2.35 0.08 19.02
CA ARG A 112 3.11 -1.05 19.58
C ARG A 112 3.34 -2.14 18.55
N TYR A 113 2.32 -2.51 17.79
CA TYR A 113 2.43 -3.53 16.75
C TYR A 113 3.42 -3.12 15.64
N ALA A 114 3.35 -1.86 15.19
CA ALA A 114 4.25 -1.33 14.20
C ALA A 114 5.71 -1.23 14.69
N LEU A 115 5.94 -0.89 15.95
CA LEU A 115 7.27 -0.88 16.57
C LEU A 115 7.84 -2.29 16.72
N ASP A 116 7.04 -3.26 17.14
CA ASP A 116 7.47 -4.66 17.28
C ASP A 116 7.84 -5.28 15.93
N THR A 117 7.10 -4.91 14.87
CA THR A 117 7.36 -5.34 13.49
C THR A 117 8.57 -4.61 12.86
N ASP A 118 9.09 -3.55 13.49
CA ASP A 118 10.20 -2.74 12.96
C ASP A 118 9.92 -2.15 11.56
N ILE A 119 8.73 -1.53 11.39
CA ILE A 119 8.34 -0.89 10.12
C ILE A 119 9.27 0.27 9.73
N LEU A 120 9.36 0.64 8.45
CA LEU A 120 10.27 1.70 7.97
C LEU A 120 10.13 3.00 8.79
N MET A 121 8.92 3.55 8.90
CA MET A 121 8.64 4.75 9.69
C MET A 121 7.15 5.00 9.91
N PHE A 122 6.84 5.81 10.91
CA PHE A 122 5.54 6.46 11.09
C PHE A 122 5.52 7.82 10.38
N ASN A 123 4.48 8.08 9.60
CA ASN A 123 4.14 9.41 9.12
C ASN A 123 3.20 10.05 10.14
N VAL A 124 3.73 11.02 10.89
CA VAL A 124 3.09 11.68 12.03
C VAL A 124 2.35 12.93 11.56
N GLU A 125 1.11 13.07 12.01
CA GLU A 125 0.15 14.09 11.57
C GLU A 125 -0.09 15.17 12.64
N SER A 126 0.27 14.91 13.89
CA SER A 126 0.10 15.88 14.99
C SER A 126 1.17 15.73 16.09
N SER A 127 1.33 16.76 16.90
CA SER A 127 2.21 16.73 18.07
C SER A 127 1.76 15.74 19.14
N ASP A 128 0.46 15.53 19.28
CA ASP A 128 -0.08 14.59 20.27
C ASP A 128 0.16 13.15 19.84
N GLU A 129 0.04 12.88 18.53
CA GLU A 129 0.45 11.60 17.97
C GLU A 129 1.97 11.36 18.14
N LEU A 130 2.81 12.38 17.94
CA LEU A 130 4.24 12.26 18.15
C LEU A 130 4.57 11.84 19.60
N ARG A 131 3.91 12.47 20.58
CA ARG A 131 4.06 12.13 22.01
C ARG A 131 3.57 10.71 22.29
N ALA A 132 2.43 10.32 21.73
CA ALA A 132 1.91 8.96 21.90
C ALA A 132 2.88 7.90 21.34
N ILE A 133 3.52 8.17 20.20
CA ILE A 133 4.55 7.28 19.63
C ILE A 133 5.78 7.22 20.53
N ASP A 134 6.26 8.37 21.03
CA ASP A 134 7.41 8.45 21.93
C ASP A 134 7.17 7.68 23.24
N ASP A 135 6.00 7.87 23.87
CA ASP A 135 5.61 7.16 25.09
C ASP A 135 5.63 5.63 24.89
N VAL A 136 5.00 5.14 23.82
CA VAL A 136 4.96 3.69 23.53
C VAL A 136 6.35 3.16 23.19
N ALA A 137 7.15 3.93 22.44
CA ALA A 137 8.52 3.55 22.12
C ALA A 137 9.40 3.46 23.38
N ALA A 138 9.27 4.40 24.31
CA ALA A 138 9.94 4.40 25.60
C ALA A 138 9.52 3.21 26.47
N GLU A 139 8.21 2.93 26.56
CA GLU A 139 7.67 1.74 27.25
C GLU A 139 8.26 0.43 26.69
N MET A 140 8.55 0.38 25.39
CA MET A 140 9.10 -0.80 24.70
C MET A 140 10.63 -0.84 24.66
N GLY A 141 11.34 0.20 25.16
CA GLY A 141 12.78 0.32 25.01
C GLY A 141 13.23 0.36 23.54
N ARG A 142 12.45 1.01 22.67
CA ARG A 142 12.68 1.14 21.23
C ARG A 142 12.84 2.61 20.86
N ARG A 143 13.41 2.88 19.67
CA ARG A 143 13.44 4.21 19.07
C ARG A 143 12.58 4.22 17.82
N ALA A 144 11.48 4.96 17.85
CA ALA A 144 10.60 5.09 16.69
C ALA A 144 11.28 5.90 15.57
N ARG A 145 11.11 5.45 14.32
CA ARG A 145 11.46 6.23 13.12
C ARG A 145 10.22 7.00 12.70
N VAL A 146 10.32 8.31 12.60
CA VAL A 146 9.19 9.20 12.31
C VAL A 146 9.52 10.17 11.19
N ALA A 147 8.52 10.52 10.39
CA ALA A 147 8.51 11.65 9.49
C ALA A 147 7.28 12.52 9.80
N LEU A 148 7.41 13.85 9.74
CA LEU A 148 6.29 14.76 9.96
C LEU A 148 5.59 15.04 8.64
N ARG A 149 4.26 14.94 8.61
CA ARG A 149 3.49 15.38 7.45
C ARG A 149 3.33 16.88 7.49
N ILE A 150 3.98 17.55 6.54
CA ILE A 150 3.95 19.01 6.41
C ILE A 150 3.00 19.39 5.28
N ASN A 151 2.09 20.31 5.57
CA ASN A 151 1.31 20.97 4.52
C ASN A 151 2.23 22.01 3.85
N PRO A 152 2.52 21.88 2.55
CA PRO A 152 3.33 22.87 1.86
C PRO A 152 2.56 24.20 1.75
N ASP A 153 3.27 25.30 1.86
CA ASP A 153 2.74 26.64 1.65
C ASP A 153 2.66 26.94 0.14
N ILE A 154 1.69 26.31 -0.52
CA ILE A 154 1.45 26.47 -1.96
C ILE A 154 0.50 27.65 -2.15
N ASP A 155 0.96 28.68 -2.85
CA ASP A 155 0.09 29.74 -3.39
C ASP A 155 -0.83 29.11 -4.45
N PRO A 156 -2.16 29.08 -4.24
CA PRO A 156 -3.08 28.45 -5.17
C PRO A 156 -3.16 29.18 -6.53
N GLN A 157 -2.62 30.41 -6.67
CA GLN A 157 -2.72 31.24 -7.89
C GLN A 157 -4.14 31.28 -8.48
N THR A 158 -5.14 31.21 -7.60
CA THR A 158 -6.58 31.34 -7.92
C THR A 158 -7.09 32.71 -7.52
#